data_AF-A0A7W1XV33-F1
#
_entry.id   AF-A0A7W1XV33-F1
#
_cell.length_a   1.000
_cell.length_b   1.000
_cell.length_c   1.000
_cell.angle_alpha   90.00
_cell.angle_beta   90.00
_cell.angle_gamma   90.00
#
_symmetry.space_group_name_H-M   'P 1'
#
loop_
_entity.id
_entity.type
_entity.pdbx_description
1 polymer ?
#
loop_
_entity_poly.entity_id
_entity_poly.type
_entity_poly.pdbx_seq_one_letter_code
_entity_poly.pdbx_strand_id
1 'polypeptide(L)'
;MTAKPSYRNTFQTAGFKKVDVALMIVLSLVTFGLYIPYWYVSRQKAIENLNTQQKFPFWIAWVIFVCYLVDFIISIASFFVMLPVWYGMFSLYAFLFFIPIFIGLNIILRRMMLEHERKDISFSNNRKTYMLTFLFTIFYLQYLIDKERK
;
A
#
# COMPACT_ATOMS: atom_id res chain seq x y z
N MET A 1 35.31 12.43 3.14
CA MET A 1 34.02 13.03 3.55
C MET A 1 33.02 12.79 2.41
N THR A 2 32.26 11.71 2.47
CA THR A 2 31.23 11.41 1.47
C THR A 2 30.01 12.27 1.75
N ALA A 3 29.62 13.09 0.77
CA ALA A 3 28.43 13.93 0.87
C ALA A 3 27.21 13.07 1.23
N LYS A 4 26.48 13.46 2.28
CA LYS A 4 25.18 12.86 2.63
C LYS A 4 24.30 12.92 1.36
N PRO A 5 23.82 11.79 0.81
CA PRO A 5 23.00 11.82 -0.38
C PRO A 5 21.79 12.71 -0.12
N SER A 6 21.57 13.68 -1.02
CA SER A 6 20.42 14.57 -0.97
C SER A 6 19.14 13.73 -1.01
N TYR A 7 18.28 13.92 -0.01
CA TYR A 7 17.02 13.19 0.26
C TYR A 7 16.13 12.99 -0.98
N ARG A 8 16.21 13.90 -1.95
CA ARG A 8 15.47 13.91 -3.22
C ARG A 8 15.72 12.69 -4.11
N ASN A 9 16.87 12.01 -3.92
CA ASN A 9 17.30 10.92 -4.79
C ASN A 9 16.95 9.53 -4.24
N THR A 10 16.62 9.38 -2.96
CA THR A 10 16.52 8.04 -2.32
C THR A 10 15.38 7.18 -2.87
N PHE A 11 14.17 7.75 -3.02
CA PHE A 11 13.03 7.04 -3.62
C PHE A 11 13.15 6.89 -5.15
N GLN A 12 13.87 7.80 -5.81
CA GLN A 12 14.19 7.67 -7.23
C GLN A 12 15.20 6.56 -7.48
N THR A 13 16.23 6.45 -6.63
CA THR A 13 17.21 5.36 -6.69
C THR A 13 16.58 4.02 -6.38
N ALA A 14 15.59 3.98 -5.48
CA ALA A 14 14.80 2.77 -5.26
C ALA A 14 13.88 2.44 -6.46
N GLY A 15 13.51 3.42 -7.30
CA GLY A 15 12.72 3.20 -8.51
C GLY A 15 11.21 3.38 -8.34
N PHE A 16 10.76 4.11 -7.31
CA PHE A 16 9.33 4.40 -7.14
C PHE A 16 8.82 5.34 -8.22
N LYS A 17 7.77 4.92 -8.92
CA LYS A 17 7.07 5.76 -9.92
C LYS A 17 6.20 6.81 -9.23
N LYS A 18 6.22 8.03 -9.77
CA LYS A 18 5.30 9.10 -9.37
C LYS A 18 3.90 8.80 -9.92
N VAL A 19 2.91 8.84 -9.05
CA VAL A 19 1.50 8.68 -9.38
C VAL A 19 0.71 9.67 -8.55
N ASP A 20 -0.20 10.39 -9.19
CA ASP A 20 -1.06 11.34 -8.51
C ASP A 20 -1.94 10.60 -7.48
N VAL A 21 -1.91 11.08 -6.24
CA VAL A 21 -2.67 10.54 -5.12
C VAL A 21 -4.18 10.64 -5.40
N ALA A 22 -4.63 11.74 -6.02
CA ALA A 22 -6.04 11.90 -6.38
C ALA A 22 -6.47 10.83 -7.39
N LEU A 23 -5.62 10.56 -8.39
CA LEU A 23 -5.84 9.48 -9.36
C LEU A 23 -5.87 8.11 -8.67
N MET A 24 -4.98 7.86 -7.69
CA MET A 24 -5.01 6.61 -6.94
C MET A 24 -6.32 6.42 -6.17
N ILE A 25 -6.83 7.48 -5.52
CA ILE A 25 -8.11 7.44 -4.80
C ILE A 25 -9.25 7.11 -5.77
N VAL A 26 -9.30 7.79 -6.92
CA VAL A 26 -10.31 7.53 -7.95
C VAL A 26 -10.21 6.10 -8.46
N LEU A 27 -9.02 5.59 -8.78
CA LEU A 27 -8.87 4.19 -9.21
C LEU A 27 -9.31 3.22 -8.12
N SER A 28 -8.96 3.50 -6.86
CA SER A 28 -9.35 2.64 -5.75
C SER A 28 -10.86 2.58 -5.58
N LEU A 29 -11.57 3.70 -5.78
CA LEU A 29 -13.04 3.72 -5.77
C LEU A 29 -13.63 2.98 -6.98
N VAL A 30 -13.12 3.24 -8.19
CA VAL A 30 -13.61 2.63 -9.44
C VAL A 30 -13.38 1.12 -9.46
N THR A 31 -12.27 0.64 -8.90
CA THR A 31 -11.95 -0.79 -8.83
C THR A 31 -12.40 -1.45 -7.53
N PHE A 32 -13.25 -0.80 -6.73
CA PHE A 32 -13.72 -1.30 -5.43
C PHE A 32 -12.59 -1.79 -4.50
N GLY A 33 -11.47 -1.06 -4.48
CA GLY A 33 -10.31 -1.35 -3.63
C GLY A 33 -9.26 -2.28 -4.24
N LEU A 34 -9.53 -2.95 -5.38
CA LEU A 34 -8.56 -3.84 -6.06
C LEU A 34 -7.24 -3.15 -6.42
N TYR A 35 -7.27 -1.83 -6.63
CA TYR A 35 -6.07 -1.04 -6.89
C TYR A 35 -5.04 -1.09 -5.74
N ILE A 36 -5.48 -1.22 -4.48
CA ILE A 36 -4.59 -1.21 -3.31
C ILE A 36 -3.62 -2.41 -3.34
N PRO A 37 -4.07 -3.67 -3.43
CA PRO A 37 -3.16 -4.80 -3.54
C PRO A 37 -2.36 -4.80 -4.85
N TYR A 38 -2.96 -4.32 -5.96
CA TYR A 38 -2.24 -4.13 -7.23
C TYR A 38 -1.04 -3.18 -7.08
N TRP A 39 -1.18 -2.10 -6.31
CA TRP A 39 -0.10 -1.14 -6.10
C TRP A 39 1.14 -1.79 -5.50
N TYR A 40 0.98 -2.67 -4.49
CA TYR A 40 2.11 -3.39 -3.87
C TYR A 40 2.82 -4.28 -4.87
N VAL A 41 2.05 -5.08 -5.61
CA VAL A 41 2.56 -5.99 -6.62
C VAL A 41 3.30 -5.23 -7.73
N SER A 42 2.71 -4.14 -8.23
CA SER A 42 3.29 -3.32 -9.30
C SER A 42 4.61 -2.64 -8.92
N ARG A 43 4.87 -2.46 -7.62
CA ARG A 43 6.05 -1.78 -7.07
C ARG A 43 7.01 -2.71 -6.35
N GLN A 44 6.87 -4.03 -6.55
CA GLN A 44 7.73 -5.02 -5.91
C GLN A 44 9.21 -4.71 -6.04
N LYS A 45 9.69 -4.46 -7.27
CA LYS A 45 11.10 -4.12 -7.52
C LYS A 45 11.54 -2.87 -6.77
N ALA A 46 10.69 -1.86 -6.67
CA ALA A 46 11.03 -0.61 -6.00
C ALA A 46 11.13 -0.78 -4.48
N ILE A 47 10.24 -1.59 -3.92
CA ILE A 47 10.25 -1.94 -2.50
C ILE A 47 11.45 -2.86 -2.17
N GLU A 48 11.80 -3.79 -3.05
CA GLU A 48 13.00 -4.64 -2.88
C GLU A 48 14.31 -3.84 -2.95
N ASN A 49 14.34 -2.75 -3.73
CA ASN A 49 15.48 -1.84 -3.79
C ASN A 49 15.63 -0.95 -2.54
N LEU A 50 14.63 -0.90 -1.65
CA LEU A 50 14.82 -0.37 -0.31
C LEU A 50 15.74 -1.36 0.41
N ASN A 51 17.05 -1.13 0.33
CA ASN A 51 18.09 -1.98 0.91
C ASN A 51 18.04 -1.96 2.44
N THR A 52 17.02 -2.61 3.02
CA THR A 52 16.70 -2.67 4.44
C THR A 52 16.90 -4.08 4.98
N GLN A 53 17.12 -4.23 6.28
CA GLN A 53 17.29 -5.55 6.89
C GLN A 53 16.01 -6.38 6.86
N GLN A 54 14.85 -5.71 6.93
CA GLN A 54 13.54 -6.35 6.86
C GLN A 54 13.15 -6.63 5.40
N LYS A 55 12.60 -7.83 5.11
CA LYS A 55 12.03 -8.17 3.79
C LYS A 55 10.53 -7.92 3.78
N PHE A 56 10.02 -7.30 2.71
CA PHE A 56 8.59 -7.14 2.52
C PHE A 56 7.94 -8.48 2.12
N PRO A 57 6.84 -8.91 2.76
CA PRO A 57 6.22 -10.20 2.49
C PRO A 57 5.33 -10.14 1.23
N PHE A 58 5.93 -10.11 0.03
CA PHE A 58 5.20 -9.98 -1.24
C PHE A 58 4.19 -11.09 -1.51
N TRP A 59 4.44 -12.30 -1.01
CA TRP A 59 3.50 -13.41 -1.14
C TRP A 59 2.14 -13.08 -0.53
N ILE A 60 2.10 -12.35 0.59
CA ILE A 60 0.85 -11.90 1.23
C ILE A 60 0.14 -10.91 0.30
N ALA A 61 0.86 -9.94 -0.26
CA ALA A 61 0.29 -8.96 -1.18
C ALA A 61 -0.30 -9.64 -2.44
N TRP A 62 0.38 -10.66 -2.97
CA TRP A 62 -0.10 -11.47 -4.08
C TRP A 62 -1.34 -12.29 -3.73
N VAL A 63 -1.35 -12.96 -2.57
CA VAL A 63 -2.53 -13.71 -2.11
C VAL A 63 -3.74 -12.79 -1.98
N ILE A 64 -3.58 -11.62 -1.35
CA ILE A 64 -4.65 -10.64 -1.23
C ILE A 64 -5.11 -10.15 -2.61
N PHE A 65 -4.18 -9.86 -3.53
CA PHE A 65 -4.53 -9.44 -4.88
C PHE A 65 -5.37 -10.49 -5.61
N VAL A 66 -4.98 -11.77 -5.54
CA VAL A 66 -5.74 -12.87 -6.15
C VAL A 66 -7.10 -13.04 -5.48
N CYS A 67 -7.18 -12.98 -4.14
CA CYS A 67 -8.45 -13.04 -3.42
C CYS A 67 -9.40 -11.91 -3.83
N TYR A 68 -8.92 -10.67 -3.92
CA TYR A 68 -9.71 -9.52 -4.37
C TYR A 68 -10.12 -9.65 -5.84
N LEU A 69 -9.26 -10.19 -6.70
CA LEU A 69 -9.58 -10.42 -8.11
C LEU A 69 -10.68 -11.48 -8.26
N VAL A 70 -10.60 -12.57 -7.50
CA VAL A 70 -11.63 -13.61 -7.47
C VAL A 70 -12.94 -13.04 -6.92
N ASP A 71 -12.90 -12.30 -5.81
CA ASP A 71 -14.07 -11.63 -5.24
C ASP A 71 -14.72 -10.69 -6.26
N PHE A 72 -13.93 -9.87 -6.96
CA PHE A 72 -14.42 -8.98 -8.01
C PHE A 72 -15.13 -9.74 -9.14
N ILE A 73 -14.58 -10.87 -9.60
CA ILE A 73 -15.22 -11.71 -10.64
C ILE A 73 -16.54 -12.32 -10.12
N ILE A 74 -16.56 -12.83 -8.88
CA ILE A 74 -17.76 -13.40 -8.26
C ILE A 74 -18.82 -12.32 -8.04
N SER A 75 -18.42 -11.09 -7.68
CA SER A 75 -19.33 -9.94 -7.54
C SER A 75 -20.07 -9.65 -8.83
N ILE A 76 -19.34 -9.58 -9.94
CA ILE A 76 -19.92 -9.37 -11.27
C ILE A 76 -20.88 -10.53 -11.62
N ALA A 77 -20.46 -11.78 -11.42
CA ALA A 77 -21.31 -12.94 -11.70
C ALA A 77 -22.59 -12.94 -10.84
N SER A 78 -22.47 -12.64 -9.54
CA SER A 78 -23.58 -12.63 -8.58
C SER A 78 -24.61 -11.55 -8.91
N PHE A 79 -24.18 -10.42 -9.47
CA PHE A 79 -25.06 -9.38 -9.97
C PHE A 79 -26.02 -9.90 -11.06
N PHE A 80 -25.56 -10.79 -11.95
CA PHE A 80 -26.39 -11.37 -13.00
C PHE A 80 -27.31 -12.50 -12.51
N VAL A 81 -26.97 -13.18 -11.41
CA VAL A 81 -27.68 -14.38 -10.92
C VAL A 81 -28.70 -14.05 -9.80
N MET A 82 -28.85 -12.78 -9.42
CA MET A 82 -29.80 -12.33 -8.38
C MET A 82 -29.61 -13.03 -7.01
N LEU A 83 -28.37 -13.29 -6.60
CA LEU A 83 -28.02 -13.73 -5.23
C LEU A 83 -27.29 -12.65 -4.39
N PRO A 84 -27.78 -11.39 -4.33
CA PRO A 84 -26.98 -10.27 -3.83
C PRO A 84 -26.77 -10.28 -2.31
N VAL A 85 -27.73 -10.79 -1.53
CA VAL A 85 -27.71 -10.64 -0.06
C VAL A 85 -26.62 -11.49 0.59
N TRP A 86 -26.56 -12.79 0.27
CA TRP A 86 -25.59 -13.72 0.84
C TRP A 86 -24.16 -13.38 0.43
N TYR A 87 -23.97 -13.04 -0.84
CA TYR A 87 -22.67 -12.61 -1.36
C TYR A 87 -22.22 -11.30 -0.71
N GLY A 88 -23.12 -10.33 -0.55
CA GLY A 88 -22.81 -9.06 0.12
C GLY A 88 -22.33 -9.25 1.57
N MET A 89 -22.97 -10.15 2.33
CA MET A 89 -22.52 -10.48 3.69
C MET A 89 -21.14 -11.14 3.68
N PHE A 90 -20.90 -12.11 2.80
CA PHE A 90 -19.60 -12.77 2.67
C PHE A 90 -18.49 -11.78 2.30
N SER A 91 -18.71 -10.93 1.31
CA SER A 91 -17.75 -9.89 0.88
C SER A 91 -17.43 -8.92 2.03
N LEU A 92 -18.43 -8.53 2.83
CA LEU A 92 -18.21 -7.68 4.00
C LEU A 92 -17.34 -8.37 5.07
N TYR A 93 -17.55 -9.65 5.36
CA TYR A 93 -16.69 -10.40 6.29
C TYR A 93 -15.26 -10.53 5.75
N ALA A 94 -15.10 -10.84 4.47
CA ALA A 94 -13.80 -10.91 3.83
C ALA A 94 -13.08 -9.56 3.92
N PHE A 95 -13.78 -8.45 3.62
CA PHE A 95 -13.24 -7.10 3.76
C PHE A 95 -12.74 -6.82 5.18
N LEU A 96 -13.57 -7.06 6.21
CA LEU A 96 -13.19 -6.88 7.60
C LEU A 96 -11.98 -7.73 8.01
N PHE A 97 -11.87 -8.94 7.48
CA PHE A 97 -10.73 -9.83 7.71
C PHE A 97 -9.44 -9.30 7.09
N PHE A 98 -9.49 -8.70 5.89
CA PHE A 98 -8.30 -8.21 5.20
C PHE A 98 -7.79 -6.85 5.71
N ILE A 99 -8.65 -6.01 6.32
CA ILE A 99 -8.26 -4.71 6.90
C ILE A 99 -7.00 -4.79 7.78
N PRO A 100 -6.92 -5.63 8.83
CA PRO A 100 -5.74 -5.70 9.70
C PRO A 100 -4.48 -6.12 8.94
N ILE A 101 -4.62 -6.99 7.93
CA ILE A 101 -3.50 -7.43 7.10
C ILE A 101 -2.97 -6.26 6.26
N PHE A 102 -3.84 -5.49 5.63
CA PHE A 102 -3.46 -4.27 4.91
C PHE A 102 -2.76 -3.27 5.82
N ILE A 103 -3.30 -3.01 7.02
CA ILE A 103 -2.66 -2.11 7.99
C ILE A 103 -1.25 -2.61 8.33
N GLY A 104 -1.09 -3.92 8.59
CA GLY A 104 0.21 -4.54 8.84
C GLY A 104 1.21 -4.31 7.69
N LEU A 105 0.80 -4.54 6.44
CA LEU A 105 1.64 -4.30 5.26
C LEU A 105 2.05 -2.82 5.12
N ASN A 106 1.14 -1.88 5.40
CA ASN A 106 1.45 -0.45 5.37
C ASN A 106 2.47 -0.06 6.46
N ILE A 107 2.33 -0.60 7.66
CA ILE A 107 3.27 -0.36 8.76
C ILE A 107 4.66 -0.91 8.41
N ILE A 108 4.74 -2.13 7.86
CA ILE A 108 6.00 -2.75 7.44
C ILE A 108 6.67 -1.91 6.35
N LEU A 109 5.95 -1.56 5.29
CA LEU A 109 6.49 -0.76 4.20
C LEU A 109 7.01 0.60 4.70
N ARG A 110 6.26 1.26 5.59
CA ARG A 110 6.71 2.51 6.19
C ARG A 110 7.98 2.36 7.01
N ARG A 111 8.10 1.30 7.82
CA ARG A 111 9.33 1.01 8.58
C ARG A 111 10.52 0.86 7.64
N MET A 112 10.35 0.14 6.53
CA MET A 112 11.40 -0.01 5.51
C MET A 112 11.78 1.35 4.90
N MET A 113 10.83 2.21 4.57
CA MET A 113 11.14 3.56 4.06
C MET A 113 11.93 4.40 5.07
N LEU A 114 11.56 4.37 6.36
CA LEU A 114 12.28 5.10 7.42
C LEU A 114 13.69 4.57 7.66
N GLU A 115 13.85 3.24 7.66
CA GLU A 115 15.14 2.57 7.82
C GLU A 115 16.09 2.94 6.66
N HIS A 116 15.57 2.92 5.43
CA HIS A 116 16.30 3.31 4.24
C HIS A 116 16.78 4.78 4.30
N GLU A 117 15.95 5.67 4.87
CA GLU A 117 16.29 7.08 5.07
C GLU A 117 17.26 7.35 6.23
N ARG A 118 17.62 6.33 7.04
CA ARG A 118 18.38 6.47 8.29
C ARG A 118 17.84 7.58 9.21
N LYS A 119 16.53 7.85 9.19
CA LYS A 119 15.91 8.73 10.17
C LYS A 119 15.86 7.99 11.49
N ASP A 120 16.48 8.55 12.54
CA ASP A 120 16.29 8.05 13.89
C ASP A 120 14.80 7.95 14.17
N ILE A 121 14.38 6.79 14.69
CA ILE A 121 13.00 6.47 15.02
C ILE A 121 12.62 7.29 16.28
N SER A 122 12.56 8.61 16.18
CA SER A 122 12.10 9.47 17.26
C SER A 122 10.60 9.22 17.46
N PHE A 123 10.28 8.49 18.54
CA PHE A 123 8.93 7.99 18.84
C PHE A 123 7.85 9.07 18.94
N SER A 124 8.19 10.34 19.24
CA SER A 124 7.18 11.39 19.43
C SER A 124 6.56 11.91 18.12
N ASN A 125 7.35 12.03 17.04
CA ASN A 125 6.85 12.40 15.72
C ASN A 125 6.21 11.21 14.97
N ASN A 126 6.49 10.01 15.45
CA ASN A 126 6.00 8.77 14.86
C ASN A 126 4.51 8.51 15.11
N ARG A 127 3.92 8.93 16.24
CA ARG A 127 2.51 8.63 16.57
C ARG A 127 1.53 9.27 15.57
N LYS A 128 1.71 10.55 15.25
CA LYS A 128 0.91 11.25 14.22
C LYS A 128 1.06 10.58 12.86
N THR A 129 2.28 10.15 12.55
CA THR A 129 2.58 9.56 11.24
C THR A 129 2.04 8.12 11.10
N TYR A 130 2.01 7.33 12.17
CA TYR A 130 1.34 6.03 12.20
C TYR A 130 -0.17 6.18 12.08
N MET A 131 -0.79 7.18 12.73
CA MET A 131 -2.20 7.49 12.53
C MET A 131 -2.51 7.88 11.08
N LEU A 132 -1.66 8.70 10.45
CA LEU A 132 -1.84 9.05 9.04
C LEU A 132 -1.68 7.83 8.12
N THR A 133 -0.72 6.95 8.40
CA THR A 133 -0.56 5.70 7.65
C THR A 133 -1.74 4.74 7.85
N PHE A 134 -2.36 4.76 9.03
CA PHE A 134 -3.57 4.00 9.31
C PHE A 134 -4.78 4.57 8.55
N LEU A 135 -5.01 5.88 8.63
CA LEU A 135 -6.18 6.55 8.04
C LEU A 135 -6.12 6.65 6.51
N PHE A 136 -4.92 6.86 5.97
CA PHE A 136 -4.73 7.12 4.54
C PHE A 136 -3.93 6.02 3.84
N THR A 137 -3.55 4.96 4.55
CA THR A 137 -3.00 3.71 3.99
C THR A 137 -1.88 4.01 2.97
N ILE A 138 -2.10 3.63 1.71
CA ILE A 138 -1.15 3.72 0.61
C ILE A 138 -1.11 5.11 -0.02
N PHE A 139 -2.18 5.89 0.14
CA PHE A 139 -2.28 7.27 -0.36
C PHE A 139 -1.32 8.19 0.37
N TYR A 140 -1.15 7.99 1.67
CA TYR A 140 -0.18 8.75 2.45
C TYR A 140 1.26 8.42 2.06
N LEU A 141 1.56 7.14 1.79
CA LEU A 141 2.87 6.73 1.30
C LEU A 141 3.16 7.34 -0.06
N GLN A 142 2.19 7.32 -0.98
CA GLN A 142 2.35 7.98 -2.28
C GLN A 142 2.50 9.50 -2.12
N TYR A 143 1.73 10.14 -1.23
CA TYR A 143 1.87 11.58 -0.96
C TYR A 143 3.26 11.93 -0.43
N LEU A 144 3.84 11.11 0.45
CA LEU A 144 5.22 11.29 0.93
C LEU A 144 6.22 11.19 -0.23
N ILE A 145 6.11 10.16 -1.07
CA ILE A 145 6.96 9.98 -2.26
C ILE A 145 6.86 11.19 -3.19
N ASP A 146 5.65 11.69 -3.43
CA ASP A 146 5.39 12.83 -4.31
C ASP A 146 5.86 14.15 -3.71
N LYS A 147 5.74 14.33 -2.39
CA LYS A 147 6.20 15.52 -1.66
C LYS A 147 7.72 15.63 -1.65
N GLU A 148 8.43 14.53 -1.39
CA GLU A 148 9.91 14.55 -1.36
C GLU A 148 10.55 14.71 -2.75
N ARG A 149 9.75 14.65 -3.82
CA ARG A 149 10.21 14.88 -5.20
C ARG A 149 10.10 16.34 -5.66
N LYS A 150 9.23 17.15 -5.05
CA LYS A 150 9.11 18.60 -5.34
C LYS A 150 10.30 19.34 -4.74
#